data_AF-A0A2S9ELJ3-F1
#
_entry.id   AF-A0A2S9ELJ3-F1
#
_cell.length_a   1.000
_cell.length_b   1.000
_cell.length_c   1.000
_cell.angle_alpha   90.00
_cell.angle_beta   90.00
_cell.angle_gamma   90.00
#
_symmetry.space_group_name_H-M   'P 1'
#
loop_
_entity.id
_entity.type
_entity.pdbx_description
1 polymer ?
#
loop_
_entity_poly.entity_id
_entity_poly.type
_entity_poly.pdbx_seq_one_letter_code
_entity_poly.pdbx_strand_id
1 'polypeptide(L)'
;MHGSEGKDALHSTPEEDPRPKLMPRVMGSLAIVGLMVGLMIGRLTTPDPVELQQVETAKDGVVVWFNSEPKLHGEHIDGTVALLFDAQGKAASGQLKVNDKDVNWRIRKTDGGLLLNLVAARPLRGEWSGEKADGRWRLEIHLQEQ
;
A
#
# COMPACT_ATOMS: atom_id res chain seq x y z
N MET A 1 65.42 -54.21 -50.40
CA MET A 1 65.13 -52.96 -49.66
C MET A 1 63.62 -52.83 -49.51
N HIS A 2 63.14 -52.13 -48.47
CA HIS A 2 61.78 -52.09 -47.88
C HIS A 2 61.56 -53.18 -46.81
N GLY A 3 61.75 -52.94 -45.51
CA GLY A 3 61.75 -51.69 -44.76
C GLY A 3 60.37 -51.49 -44.14
N SER A 4 60.19 -52.05 -42.95
CA SER A 4 59.03 -51.97 -42.07
C SER A 4 58.76 -50.54 -41.59
N GLU A 5 57.52 -50.05 -41.72
CA GLU A 5 57.00 -48.98 -40.85
C GLU A 5 55.60 -49.35 -40.36
N GLY A 6 55.59 -50.10 -39.26
CA GLY A 6 54.58 -49.92 -38.22
C GLY A 6 54.89 -48.62 -37.49
N LYS A 7 54.12 -47.59 -37.84
CA LYS A 7 54.05 -46.23 -37.28
C LYS A 7 52.63 -45.78 -37.57
N ASP A 8 51.76 -45.35 -36.67
CA ASP A 8 51.94 -44.83 -35.33
C ASP A 8 50.72 -45.25 -34.52
N ALA A 9 50.89 -46.22 -33.63
CA ALA A 9 50.12 -46.21 -32.41
C ALA A 9 50.70 -45.10 -31.54
N LEU A 10 49.82 -44.40 -30.83
CA LEU A 10 50.11 -43.39 -29.80
C LEU A 10 50.19 -41.96 -30.35
N HIS A 11 49.06 -41.26 -30.38
CA HIS A 11 48.86 -39.94 -29.79
C HIS A 11 47.40 -39.52 -30.02
N SER A 12 46.49 -40.11 -29.25
CA SER A 12 45.18 -39.51 -29.01
C SER A 12 45.00 -39.45 -27.51
N THR A 13 45.69 -38.50 -26.88
CA THR A 13 45.14 -37.91 -25.65
C THR A 13 43.74 -37.43 -26.02
N PRO A 14 42.67 -37.91 -25.38
CA PRO A 14 41.38 -37.22 -25.50
C PRO A 14 41.65 -35.81 -24.99
N GLU A 15 41.49 -34.82 -25.86
CA GLU A 15 41.47 -33.44 -25.42
C GLU A 15 40.23 -33.31 -24.52
N GLU A 16 40.44 -33.19 -23.21
CA GLU A 16 39.34 -32.90 -22.28
C GLU A 16 38.73 -31.57 -22.71
N ASP A 17 37.58 -31.59 -23.39
CA ASP A 17 36.83 -30.37 -23.68
C ASP A 17 36.35 -29.78 -22.33
N PRO A 18 36.96 -28.69 -21.84
CA PRO A 18 36.67 -28.19 -20.51
C PRO A 18 35.53 -27.18 -20.63
N ARG A 19 34.42 -27.56 -21.25
CA ARG A 19 33.31 -26.63 -21.49
C ARG A 19 32.02 -27.02 -20.77
N PRO A 20 31.97 -26.93 -19.43
CA PRO A 20 30.74 -26.62 -18.73
C PRO A 20 30.46 -25.11 -18.81
N LYS A 21 30.50 -24.50 -20.00
CA LYS A 21 30.31 -23.04 -20.15
C LYS A 21 28.85 -22.63 -20.40
N LEU A 22 27.97 -23.62 -20.62
CA LEU A 22 26.54 -23.41 -20.88
C LEU A 22 25.69 -23.55 -19.61
N MET A 23 25.94 -24.54 -18.75
CA MET A 23 25.16 -24.77 -17.52
C MET A 23 25.10 -23.55 -16.58
N PRO A 24 26.21 -22.87 -16.22
CA PRO A 24 26.14 -21.68 -15.36
C PRO A 24 25.46 -20.50 -16.06
N ARG A 25 25.57 -20.38 -17.39
CA ARG A 25 24.83 -19.38 -18.18
C ARG A 25 23.33 -19.63 -18.17
N VAL A 26 22.92 -20.89 -18.32
CA VAL A 26 21.50 -21.29 -18.26
C VAL A 26 20.94 -21.03 -16.86
N MET A 27 21.64 -21.45 -15.79
CA MET A 27 21.21 -21.19 -14.41
C MET A 27 21.15 -19.69 -14.09
N GLY A 28 22.14 -18.91 -14.55
CA GLY A 28 22.13 -17.45 -14.40
C GLY A 28 20.94 -16.81 -15.13
N SER A 29 20.66 -17.24 -16.36
CA SER A 29 19.50 -16.75 -17.12
C SER A 29 18.17 -17.16 -16.48
N LEU A 30 18.06 -18.38 -15.94
CA LEU A 30 16.86 -18.86 -15.25
C LEU A 30 16.63 -18.11 -13.94
N ALA A 31 17.70 -17.75 -13.21
CA ALA A 31 17.60 -16.91 -12.02
C ALA A 31 17.10 -15.49 -12.36
N ILE A 32 17.60 -14.89 -13.45
CA ILE A 32 17.14 -13.56 -13.90
C ILE A 32 15.68 -13.62 -14.36
N VAL A 33 15.31 -14.63 -15.15
CA VAL A 33 13.91 -14.82 -15.59
C VAL A 33 13.00 -15.08 -14.40
N GLY A 34 13.40 -15.94 -13.47
CA GLY A 34 12.67 -16.19 -12.23
C GLY A 34 12.51 -14.94 -11.37
N LEU A 35 13.53 -14.09 -11.30
CA LEU A 35 13.46 -12.79 -10.63
C LEU A 35 12.49 -11.84 -11.33
N MET A 36 12.54 -11.74 -12.66
CA MET A 36 11.61 -10.89 -13.41
C MET A 36 10.16 -11.36 -13.25
N VAL A 37 9.91 -12.67 -13.33
CA VAL A 37 8.59 -13.26 -13.14
C VAL A 37 8.13 -13.10 -11.69
N GLY A 38 9.01 -13.32 -10.71
CA GLY A 38 8.71 -13.11 -9.28
C GLY A 38 8.33 -11.67 -8.96
N LEU A 39 9.02 -10.69 -9.55
CA LEU A 39 8.67 -9.27 -9.42
C LEU A 39 7.33 -8.93 -10.10
N MET A 40 7.05 -9.52 -11.28
CA MET A 40 5.76 -9.33 -11.96
C MET A 40 4.59 -9.93 -11.16
N ILE A 41 4.79 -11.11 -10.54
CA ILE A 41 3.79 -11.75 -9.67
C ILE A 41 3.60 -10.95 -8.38
N GLY A 42 4.69 -10.46 -7.77
CA GLY A 42 4.62 -9.67 -6.53
C GLY A 42 3.82 -8.37 -6.66
N ARG A 43 3.71 -7.81 -7.87
CA ARG A 43 2.86 -6.63 -8.13
C ARG A 43 1.37 -6.95 -8.21
N LEU A 44 0.99 -8.14 -8.69
CA LEU A 44 -0.42 -8.51 -8.85
C LEU A 44 -1.12 -8.81 -7.52
N THR A 45 -0.38 -9.02 -6.44
CA THR A 45 -0.94 -9.32 -5.12
C THR A 45 -1.08 -8.10 -4.22
N THR A 46 -0.70 -6.90 -4.69
CA THR A 46 -0.88 -5.68 -3.90
C THR A 46 -2.36 -5.32 -3.92
N PRO A 47 -3.06 -5.30 -2.77
CA PRO A 47 -4.44 -4.86 -2.73
C PRO A 47 -4.53 -3.41 -3.20
N ASP A 48 -5.61 -3.06 -3.90
CA ASP A 48 -5.84 -1.70 -4.36
C ASP A 48 -5.79 -0.73 -3.17
N PRO A 49 -5.11 0.41 -3.31
CA PRO A 49 -5.00 1.38 -2.23
C PRO A 49 -6.39 1.92 -1.88
N VAL A 50 -6.64 2.10 -0.58
CA VAL A 50 -7.84 2.79 -0.12
C VAL A 50 -7.69 4.27 -0.45
N GLU A 51 -8.66 4.86 -1.14
CA GLU A 51 -8.67 6.23 -1.60
C GLU A 51 -9.86 7.00 -1.02
N LEU A 52 -9.58 8.18 -0.48
CA LEU A 52 -10.57 9.17 -0.11
C LEU A 52 -11.19 9.77 -1.37
N GLN A 53 -12.48 9.51 -1.55
CA GLN A 53 -13.24 9.99 -2.71
C GLN A 53 -13.93 11.31 -2.43
N GLN A 54 -14.56 11.46 -1.27
CA GLN A 54 -15.39 12.61 -0.96
C GLN A 54 -15.46 12.87 0.54
N VAL A 55 -15.62 14.14 0.90
CA VAL A 55 -15.85 14.58 2.29
C VAL A 55 -17.08 15.47 2.28
N GLU A 56 -18.01 15.19 3.18
CA GLU A 56 -19.27 15.92 3.33
C GLU A 56 -19.41 16.36 4.77
N THR A 57 -19.90 17.59 4.97
CA THR A 57 -20.30 18.07 6.30
C THR A 57 -21.74 17.66 6.56
N ALA A 58 -21.95 16.89 7.62
CA ALA A 58 -23.28 16.58 8.14
C ALA A 58 -23.66 17.57 9.25
N LYS A 59 -24.91 17.47 9.72
CA LYS A 59 -25.47 18.37 10.74
C LYS A 59 -24.68 18.35 12.04
N ASP A 60 -24.30 17.15 12.50
CA ASP A 60 -23.64 16.95 13.80
C ASP A 60 -22.25 16.30 13.63
N GLY A 61 -21.64 16.44 12.44
CA GLY A 61 -20.46 15.64 12.13
C GLY A 61 -19.90 15.78 10.72
N VAL A 62 -18.94 14.92 10.40
CA VAL A 62 -18.33 14.82 9.07
C VAL A 62 -18.55 13.40 8.53
N VAL A 63 -18.92 13.30 7.27
CA VAL A 63 -19.02 12.03 6.55
C VAL A 63 -17.88 11.96 5.54
N VAL A 64 -17.16 10.84 5.56
CA VAL A 64 -15.98 10.61 4.74
C VAL A 64 -16.22 9.36 3.90
N TRP A 65 -16.07 9.50 2.58
CA TRP A 65 -16.30 8.43 1.62
C TRP A 65 -14.99 7.88 1.08
N PHE A 66 -14.84 6.57 1.15
CA PHE A 66 -13.71 5.83 0.61
C PHE A 66 -14.17 4.82 -0.45
N ASN A 67 -13.27 4.41 -1.35
CA ASN A 67 -13.53 3.32 -2.30
C ASN A 67 -13.72 1.96 -1.61
N SER A 68 -13.06 1.74 -0.47
CA SER A 68 -13.07 0.52 0.32
C SER A 68 -12.84 0.85 1.81
N GLU A 69 -13.04 -0.13 2.69
CA GLU A 69 -12.88 0.05 4.14
C GLU A 69 -11.41 0.39 4.50
N PRO A 70 -11.12 1.58 5.06
CA PRO A 70 -9.78 1.93 5.52
C PRO A 70 -9.50 1.29 6.87
N LYS A 71 -8.22 0.99 7.15
CA LYS A 71 -7.80 0.74 8.54
C LYS A 71 -7.85 2.07 9.29
N LEU A 72 -8.66 2.12 10.34
CA LEU A 72 -8.87 3.31 11.16
C LEU A 72 -8.22 3.16 12.52
N HIS A 73 -7.44 4.17 12.91
CA HIS A 73 -6.91 4.33 14.26
C HIS A 73 -7.43 5.66 14.80
N GLY A 74 -8.29 5.61 15.82
CA GLY A 74 -8.87 6.79 16.43
C GLY A 74 -8.33 7.03 17.83
N GLU A 75 -8.00 8.28 18.13
CA GLU A 75 -7.59 8.72 19.46
C GLU A 75 -8.40 9.96 19.87
N HIS A 76 -8.89 9.96 21.11
CA HIS A 76 -9.54 11.11 21.74
C HIS A 76 -8.53 11.78 22.67
N ILE A 77 -8.19 13.04 22.40
CA ILE A 77 -7.22 13.79 23.20
C ILE A 77 -7.86 15.10 23.62
N ASP A 78 -8.18 15.25 24.91
CA ASP A 78 -8.57 16.52 25.57
C ASP A 78 -9.48 17.44 24.73
N GLY A 79 -10.57 16.88 24.19
CA GLY A 79 -11.56 17.63 23.41
C GLY A 79 -11.28 17.78 21.92
N THR A 80 -10.23 17.15 21.42
CA THR A 80 -9.93 16.98 20.00
C THR A 80 -10.14 15.52 19.61
N VAL A 81 -10.78 15.31 18.46
CA VAL A 81 -10.92 13.99 17.85
C VAL A 81 -9.92 13.88 16.72
N ALA A 82 -8.97 12.94 16.84
CA ALA A 82 -7.97 12.66 15.82
C ALA A 82 -8.19 11.24 15.27
N LEU A 83 -8.43 11.14 13.96
CA LEU A 83 -8.65 9.89 13.25
C LEU A 83 -7.61 9.73 12.16
N LEU A 84 -6.79 8.68 12.25
CA LEU A 84 -5.83 8.30 11.23
C LEU A 84 -6.41 7.17 10.37
N PHE A 85 -6.45 7.40 9.07
CA PHE A 85 -6.87 6.45 8.06
C PHE A 85 -5.65 5.98 7.26
N ASP A 86 -5.46 4.67 7.17
CA ASP A 86 -4.55 4.05 6.20
C ASP A 86 -5.18 4.13 4.79
N ALA A 87 -5.15 5.34 4.23
CA ALA A 87 -5.75 5.70 2.96
C ALA A 87 -4.95 6.81 2.29
N GLN A 88 -5.12 6.94 0.98
CA GLN A 88 -4.56 8.01 0.15
C GLN A 88 -5.67 8.97 -0.28
N GLY A 89 -5.33 10.21 -0.63
CA GLY A 89 -6.35 11.16 -1.06
C GLY A 89 -5.88 12.60 -1.09
N LYS A 90 -6.82 13.54 -1.18
CA LYS A 90 -6.53 14.97 -1.14
C LYS A 90 -6.69 15.50 0.28
N ALA A 91 -5.84 16.45 0.66
CA ALA A 91 -6.07 17.23 1.87
C ALA A 91 -7.35 18.06 1.67
N ALA A 92 -8.13 18.18 2.73
CA ALA A 92 -9.39 18.91 2.74
C ALA A 92 -9.58 19.57 4.09
N SER A 93 -10.32 20.65 4.14
CA SER A 93 -10.65 21.33 5.37
C SER A 93 -11.98 22.04 5.23
N GLY A 94 -12.63 22.25 6.36
CA GLY A 94 -13.84 23.04 6.42
C GLY A 94 -14.25 23.31 7.84
N GLN A 95 -15.45 23.86 7.96
CA GLN A 95 -16.06 24.19 9.22
C GLN A 95 -17.50 23.66 9.19
N LEU A 96 -17.97 23.16 10.32
CA LEU A 96 -19.35 22.75 10.51
C LEU A 96 -19.85 23.26 11.85
N LYS A 97 -21.17 23.29 12.04
CA LYS A 97 -21.78 23.72 13.30
C LYS A 97 -22.39 22.53 14.03
N VAL A 98 -21.87 22.22 15.22
CA VAL A 98 -22.45 21.21 16.13
C VAL A 98 -23.04 21.96 17.32
N ASN A 99 -24.33 21.79 17.60
CA ASN A 99 -25.01 22.46 18.72
C ASN A 99 -24.74 24.00 18.75
N ASP A 100 -24.91 24.67 17.60
CA ASP A 100 -24.62 26.10 17.39
C ASP A 100 -23.16 26.56 17.59
N LYS A 101 -22.23 25.62 17.77
CA LYS A 101 -20.80 25.91 17.92
C LYS A 101 -20.02 25.54 16.67
N ASP A 102 -19.06 26.39 16.36
CA ASP A 102 -18.16 26.20 15.25
C ASP A 102 -17.12 25.10 15.55
N VAL A 103 -17.11 24.07 14.71
CA VAL A 103 -16.14 22.98 14.73
C VAL A 103 -15.34 23.02 13.44
N ASN A 104 -14.02 23.16 13.57
CA ASN A 104 -13.11 23.14 12.43
C ASN A 104 -12.62 21.71 12.22
N TRP A 105 -12.71 21.25 10.97
CA TRP A 105 -12.20 19.94 10.59
C TRP A 105 -11.14 20.08 9.50
N ARG A 106 -10.13 19.22 9.57
CA ARG A 106 -9.03 19.20 8.60
C ARG A 106 -8.47 17.81 8.40
N ILE A 107 -8.42 17.40 7.13
CA ILE A 107 -7.71 16.23 6.64
C ILE A 107 -6.33 16.65 6.15
N ARG A 108 -5.29 16.02 6.70
CA ARG A 108 -3.89 16.17 6.30
C ARG A 108 -3.33 14.86 5.79
N LYS A 109 -2.36 14.95 4.88
CA LYS A 109 -1.49 13.83 4.54
C LYS A 109 -0.40 13.69 5.61
N THR A 110 -0.12 12.45 5.99
CA THR A 110 0.91 12.07 6.96
C THR A 110 1.63 10.83 6.43
N ASP A 111 2.76 10.47 7.04
CA ASP A 111 3.51 9.26 6.65
C ASP A 111 2.69 7.97 6.86
N GLY A 112 1.73 7.99 7.79
CA GLY A 112 0.82 6.88 8.08
C GLY A 112 -0.52 6.92 7.33
N GLY A 113 -0.70 7.81 6.36
CA GLY A 113 -1.95 7.97 5.59
C GLY A 113 -2.63 9.33 5.77
N LEU A 114 -3.96 9.35 5.88
CA LEU A 114 -4.76 10.57 6.03
C LEU A 114 -5.16 10.79 7.49
N LEU A 115 -4.82 11.94 8.06
CA LEU A 115 -5.19 12.34 9.41
C LEU A 115 -6.31 13.38 9.39
N LEU A 116 -7.49 13.01 9.88
CA LEU A 116 -8.61 13.90 10.16
C LEU A 116 -8.53 14.41 11.60
N ASN A 117 -8.50 15.72 11.76
CA ASN A 117 -8.61 16.37 13.07
C ASN A 117 -9.89 17.18 13.12
N LEU A 118 -10.65 17.03 14.20
CA LEU A 118 -11.81 17.86 14.53
C LEU A 118 -11.53 18.60 15.84
N VAL A 119 -11.59 19.93 15.77
CA VAL A 119 -11.25 20.82 16.89
C VAL A 119 -12.42 21.76 17.14
N ALA A 120 -12.85 21.84 18.40
CA ALA A 120 -13.82 22.82 18.87
C ALA A 120 -13.32 23.55 20.12
N ALA A 121 -14.04 24.60 20.52
CA ALA A 121 -13.72 25.40 21.69
C ALA A 121 -13.96 24.69 23.05
N ARG A 122 -14.52 23.48 23.04
CA ARG A 122 -14.89 22.70 24.23
C ARG A 122 -14.62 21.21 24.01
N PRO A 123 -14.58 20.40 25.08
CA PRO A 123 -14.42 18.96 24.97
C PRO A 123 -15.47 18.32 24.06
N LEU A 124 -15.02 17.75 22.94
CA LEU A 124 -15.84 16.95 22.04
C LEU A 124 -15.65 15.46 22.32
N ARG A 125 -16.76 14.73 22.33
CA ARG A 125 -16.79 13.29 22.21
C ARG A 125 -17.09 12.93 20.76
N GLY A 126 -16.14 12.30 20.10
CA GLY A 126 -16.34 11.76 18.75
C GLY A 126 -16.81 10.31 18.81
N GLU A 127 -17.90 9.99 18.14
CA GLU A 127 -18.26 8.60 17.84
C GLU A 127 -18.16 8.41 16.33
N TRP A 128 -17.73 7.25 15.88
CA TRP A 128 -17.64 6.97 14.46
C TRP A 128 -18.15 5.57 14.14
N SER A 129 -18.83 5.47 13.01
CA SER A 129 -19.36 4.22 12.47
C SER A 129 -19.06 4.13 10.99
N GLY A 130 -18.49 3.00 10.58
CA GLY A 130 -18.26 2.68 9.17
C GLY A 130 -19.33 1.74 8.65
N GLU A 131 -19.87 2.05 7.48
CA GLU A 131 -20.80 1.18 6.76
C GLU A 131 -20.48 1.15 5.26
N LYS A 132 -20.87 0.07 4.59
CA LYS A 132 -20.81 -0.01 3.13
C LYS A 132 -22.10 0.54 2.55
N ALA A 133 -22.02 1.65 1.82
CA ALA A 133 -23.16 2.31 1.18
C ALA A 133 -22.86 2.57 -0.31
N ASP A 134 -23.79 2.20 -1.19
CA ASP A 134 -23.70 2.42 -2.65
C ASP A 134 -22.40 1.90 -3.30
N GLY A 135 -21.91 0.74 -2.83
CA GLY A 135 -20.67 0.15 -3.33
C GLY A 135 -19.39 0.86 -2.87
N ARG A 136 -19.51 1.92 -2.08
CA ARG A 136 -18.42 2.66 -1.43
C ARG A 136 -18.43 2.38 0.06
N TRP A 137 -17.35 2.78 0.73
CA TRP A 137 -17.31 2.79 2.18
C TRP A 137 -17.62 4.19 2.70
N ARG A 138 -18.58 4.28 3.61
CA ARG A 138 -19.02 5.50 4.24
C ARG A 138 -18.61 5.47 5.70
N LEU A 139 -17.86 6.45 6.14
CA LEU A 139 -17.52 6.63 7.54
C LEU A 139 -18.21 7.89 8.05
N GLU A 140 -19.11 7.72 9.02
CA GLU A 140 -19.74 8.83 9.71
C GLU A 140 -19.01 9.11 11.02
N ILE A 141 -18.65 10.37 11.24
CA ILE A 141 -18.06 10.86 12.47
C ILE A 141 -19.07 11.79 13.11
N HIS A 142 -19.74 11.31 14.15
CA HIS A 142 -20.68 12.06 14.97
C HIS A 142 -19.95 12.74 16.12
N LEU A 143 -20.25 14.01 16.34
CA LEU A 143 -19.66 14.80 17.41
C LEU A 143 -20.74 15.11 18.44
N GLN A 144 -20.45 14.81 19.70
CA GLN A 144 -21.30 15.13 20.84
C GLN A 144 -20.52 15.99 21.84
N GLU A 145 -21.21 16.93 22.49
CA GLU A 145 -20.64 17.70 23.60
C GLU A 145 -20.70 16.85 24.88
N GLN A 146 -19.65 16.94 25.70
CA GLN A 146 -19.56 16.27 27.01
C GLN A 146 -20.09 17.14 28.15
#